data_AF-A0A1I7YYC5-F1
#
_entry.id   AF-A0A1I7YYC5-F1
#
_cell.length_a   1.000
_cell.length_b   1.000
_cell.length_c   1.000
_cell.angle_alpha   90.00
_cell.angle_beta   90.00
_cell.angle_gamma   90.00
#
_symmetry.space_group_name_H-M   'P 1'
#
loop_
_entity.id
_entity.type
_entity.pdbx_description
1 polymer ?
#
loop_
_entity_poly.entity_id
_entity_poly.type
_entity_poly.pdbx_seq_one_letter_code
_entity_poly.pdbx_strand_id
1 'polypeptide(L)'
;MAERRRGRNIKDSEKQELSKEEKKFAKHVRFNCPTKNATFEGKEVEYFTGSKAIDTLYESKWGTKASGEKVFPTRHSAYLFLKKMMECGLFFRVRKLVPKKKVSMDKAGDNGKEEEDEDKKKTQKKVKLLEHSDQYFTDSKDVYVWVFDPPSLYTLIMGALILVGCVLGCLFKFWPSKLQLGVYYTSMLGLSVIGALFAVAFARTILFGVIWLMSMGRHKLWILPNLTEDCGFFESFKPLYTYEYCPGPSEKTEDTNNN
;
A
#
# COMPACT_ATOMS: atom_id res chain seq x y z
N MET A 1 1.95 6.39 -34.06
CA MET A 1 0.89 5.67 -33.30
C MET A 1 0.79 4.17 -33.64
N ALA A 2 1.86 3.49 -34.09
CA ALA A 2 1.77 2.11 -34.59
C ALA A 2 2.75 1.08 -33.98
N GLU A 3 3.63 1.45 -33.04
CA GLU A 3 4.59 0.50 -32.42
C GLU A 3 4.14 -0.10 -31.09
N ARG A 4 3.00 0.34 -30.52
CA ARG A 4 2.54 -0.11 -29.19
C ARG A 4 1.79 -1.45 -29.16
N ARG A 5 1.74 -2.20 -30.28
CA ARG A 5 0.94 -3.44 -30.38
C ARG A 5 1.73 -4.71 -30.73
N ARG A 6 3.05 -4.66 -30.88
CA ARG A 6 3.85 -5.80 -31.37
C ARG A 6 4.42 -6.75 -30.29
N GLY A 7 4.22 -6.47 -29.01
CA GLY A 7 4.72 -7.33 -27.91
C GLY A 7 3.70 -8.30 -27.30
N ARG A 8 2.42 -8.24 -27.69
CA ARG A 8 1.35 -9.09 -27.12
C ARG A 8 1.04 -10.30 -28.01
N ASN A 9 2.07 -10.87 -28.62
CA ASN A 9 1.96 -12.08 -29.43
C ASN A 9 3.11 -13.05 -29.13
N ILE A 10 3.44 -13.19 -27.84
CA ILE A 10 4.11 -14.39 -27.34
C ILE A 10 3.01 -15.45 -27.32
N LYS A 11 2.88 -16.11 -28.47
CA LYS A 11 2.25 -17.41 -28.72
C LYS A 11 1.20 -17.85 -27.68
N ASP A 12 -0.03 -17.91 -28.13
CA ASP A 12 -1.05 -18.88 -27.70
C ASP A 12 -0.57 -20.32 -27.98
N SER A 13 0.58 -20.70 -27.44
CA SER A 13 1.00 -22.09 -27.32
C SER A 13 0.27 -22.61 -26.10
N GLU A 14 -0.57 -23.64 -26.32
CA GLU A 14 -1.28 -24.43 -25.32
C GLU A 14 -0.62 -24.33 -23.95
N LYS A 15 -1.16 -23.48 -23.07
CA LYS A 15 -0.58 -23.23 -21.76
C LYS A 15 -0.80 -24.50 -20.95
N GLN A 16 0.17 -25.40 -20.99
CA GLN A 16 0.14 -26.64 -20.23
C GLN A 16 -0.02 -26.26 -18.76
N GLU A 17 -1.22 -26.46 -18.21
CA GLU A 17 -1.49 -26.09 -16.84
C GLU A 17 -0.63 -26.98 -15.92
N LEU A 18 0.11 -26.35 -15.01
CA LEU A 18 0.87 -27.06 -13.99
C LEU A 18 -0.07 -27.94 -13.17
N SER A 19 0.34 -29.18 -12.94
CA SER A 19 -0.35 -30.11 -12.03
C SER A 19 -0.46 -29.52 -10.63
N LYS A 20 -1.40 -30.03 -9.81
CA LYS A 20 -1.60 -29.57 -8.43
C LYS A 20 -0.31 -29.65 -7.60
N GLU A 21 0.55 -30.63 -7.87
CA GLU A 21 1.86 -30.79 -7.21
C GLU A 21 2.88 -29.75 -7.70
N GLU A 22 2.95 -29.55 -9.02
CA GLU A 22 3.82 -28.55 -9.63
C GLU A 22 3.46 -27.12 -9.20
N LYS A 23 2.17 -26.84 -9.00
CA LYS A 23 1.68 -25.58 -8.40
C LYS A 23 2.17 -25.40 -6.96
N LYS A 24 2.32 -26.47 -6.17
CA LYS A 24 2.91 -26.39 -4.82
C LYS A 24 4.39 -26.05 -4.88
N PHE A 25 5.14 -26.67 -5.78
CA PHE A 25 6.56 -26.35 -5.98
C PHE A 25 6.75 -24.91 -6.47
N ALA A 26 5.94 -24.48 -7.44
CA ALA A 26 5.93 -23.10 -7.93
C ALA A 26 5.64 -22.09 -6.81
N LYS A 27 4.65 -22.38 -5.96
CA LYS A 27 4.32 -21.56 -4.78
C LYS A 27 5.49 -21.50 -3.81
N HIS A 28 6.17 -22.62 -3.55
CA HIS A 28 7.34 -22.63 -2.66
C HIS A 28 8.48 -21.78 -3.20
N VAL A 29 8.84 -21.92 -4.48
CA VAL A 29 9.90 -21.10 -5.09
C VAL A 29 9.53 -19.61 -5.06
N ARG A 30 8.26 -19.27 -5.30
CA ARG A 30 7.76 -17.88 -5.25
C ARG A 30 7.94 -17.21 -3.89
N PHE A 31 7.75 -17.94 -2.79
CA PHE A 31 7.80 -17.38 -1.42
C PHE A 31 9.15 -17.57 -0.73
N ASN A 32 9.93 -18.59 -1.10
CA ASN A 32 11.21 -18.90 -0.45
C ASN A 32 12.43 -18.41 -1.24
N CYS A 33 12.29 -18.10 -2.54
CA CYS A 33 13.39 -17.54 -3.31
C CYS A 33 13.67 -16.09 -2.87
N PRO A 34 14.93 -15.70 -2.64
CA PRO A 34 15.28 -14.33 -2.30
C PRO A 34 14.92 -13.38 -3.46
N THR A 35 13.93 -12.54 -3.25
CA THR A 35 13.46 -11.52 -4.19
C THR A 35 14.01 -10.14 -3.87
N LYS A 36 14.05 -9.27 -4.87
CA LYS A 36 14.39 -7.85 -4.75
C LYS A 36 13.37 -7.01 -5.50
N ASN A 37 13.14 -5.78 -5.05
CA ASN A 37 12.21 -4.87 -5.69
C ASN A 37 12.92 -4.07 -6.79
N ALA A 38 12.27 -3.91 -7.93
CA ALA A 38 12.69 -3.05 -9.03
C ALA A 38 11.47 -2.43 -9.72
N THR A 39 11.71 -1.47 -10.60
CA THR A 39 10.65 -0.88 -11.42
C THR A 39 10.69 -1.47 -12.82
N PHE A 40 9.61 -2.12 -13.25
CA PHE A 40 9.40 -2.62 -14.61
C PHE A 40 8.20 -1.88 -15.21
N GLU A 41 8.39 -1.23 -16.37
CA GLU A 41 7.33 -0.44 -17.05
C GLU A 41 6.60 0.57 -16.16
N GLY A 42 7.27 1.12 -15.14
CA GLY A 42 6.69 2.08 -14.19
C GLY A 42 5.94 1.45 -13.01
N LYS A 43 5.81 0.12 -12.95
CA LYS A 43 5.28 -0.61 -11.79
C LYS A 43 6.41 -1.20 -10.95
N GLU A 44 6.22 -1.25 -9.64
CA GLU A 44 7.12 -1.98 -8.76
C GLU A 44 6.88 -3.48 -8.91
N VAL A 45 7.94 -4.22 -9.20
CA VAL A 45 7.90 -5.68 -9.40
C VAL A 45 9.01 -6.34 -8.60
N GLU A 46 8.74 -7.57 -8.16
CA GLU A 46 9.71 -8.43 -7.51
C GLU A 46 10.46 -9.25 -8.55
N TYR A 47 11.79 -9.19 -8.53
CA TYR A 47 12.66 -9.98 -9.38
C TYR A 47 13.55 -10.92 -8.56
N PHE A 48 13.99 -12.01 -9.19
CA PHE A 48 14.87 -13.01 -8.62
C PHE A 48 16.00 -13.39 -9.59
N THR A 49 16.99 -14.13 -9.11
CA THR A 49 18.12 -14.62 -9.92
C THR A 49 17.94 -16.11 -10.22
N GLY A 50 18.15 -16.53 -11.47
CA GLY A 50 17.93 -17.92 -11.91
C GLY A 50 18.68 -18.96 -11.09
N SER A 51 19.97 -18.77 -10.86
CA SER A 51 20.79 -19.68 -10.05
C SER A 51 20.22 -19.86 -8.63
N LYS A 52 19.73 -18.79 -8.01
CA LYS A 52 19.16 -18.82 -6.65
C LYS A 52 17.80 -19.52 -6.60
N ALA A 53 17.01 -19.44 -7.67
CA ALA A 53 15.76 -20.19 -7.77
C ALA A 53 16.02 -21.71 -7.88
N ILE A 54 17.07 -22.09 -8.62
CA ILE A 54 17.51 -23.50 -8.70
C ILE A 54 18.00 -23.97 -7.33
N ASP A 55 18.83 -23.18 -6.66
CA ASP A 55 19.35 -23.50 -5.32
C ASP A 55 18.20 -23.68 -4.31
N THR A 56 17.22 -22.77 -4.31
CA THR A 56 16.07 -22.87 -3.40
C THR A 56 15.18 -24.07 -3.66
N LEU A 57 15.00 -24.47 -4.93
CA LEU A 57 14.27 -25.69 -5.26
C LEU A 57 15.06 -26.96 -4.91
N TYR A 58 16.36 -26.96 -5.13
CA TYR A 58 17.25 -28.07 -4.81
C TYR A 58 17.43 -28.27 -3.30
N GLU A 59 17.49 -27.19 -2.52
CA GLU A 59 17.59 -27.23 -1.05
C GLU A 59 16.23 -27.39 -0.33
N SER A 60 15.14 -27.50 -1.10
CA SER A 60 13.80 -27.62 -0.56
C SER A 60 13.53 -28.99 0.06
N LYS A 61 12.34 -29.12 0.66
CA LYS A 61 11.79 -30.39 1.19
C LYS A 61 11.56 -31.46 0.11
N TRP A 62 11.78 -31.13 -1.17
CA TRP A 62 11.63 -32.04 -2.30
C TRP A 62 12.96 -32.37 -3.00
N GLY A 63 14.08 -31.80 -2.51
CA GLY A 63 15.42 -32.08 -3.00
C GLY A 63 16.32 -32.65 -1.91
N THR A 64 17.35 -31.91 -1.50
CA THR A 64 18.37 -32.39 -0.54
C THR A 64 17.81 -32.61 0.87
N LYS A 65 16.80 -31.85 1.27
CA LYS A 65 16.14 -31.94 2.58
C LYS A 65 14.86 -32.78 2.56
N ALA A 66 14.68 -33.61 1.53
CA ALA A 66 13.52 -34.48 1.43
C ALA A 66 13.62 -35.63 2.43
N SER A 67 12.52 -35.87 3.17
CA SER A 67 12.38 -36.98 4.11
C SER A 67 11.86 -38.28 3.46
N GLY A 68 11.57 -38.24 2.15
CA GLY A 68 11.04 -39.36 1.35
C GLY A 68 11.62 -39.35 -0.07
N GLU A 69 10.85 -39.78 -1.07
CA GLU A 69 11.29 -39.79 -2.47
C GLU A 69 11.68 -38.38 -2.95
N LYS A 70 12.90 -38.27 -3.50
CA LYS A 70 13.45 -37.00 -3.98
C LYS A 70 12.90 -36.69 -5.36
N VAL A 71 11.96 -35.76 -5.43
CA VAL A 71 11.43 -35.23 -6.71
C VAL A 71 12.53 -34.50 -7.50
N PHE A 72 13.45 -33.84 -6.81
CA PHE A 72 14.60 -33.15 -7.42
C PHE A 72 15.92 -33.75 -6.95
N PRO A 73 16.35 -34.90 -7.51
CA PRO A 73 17.58 -35.57 -7.08
C PRO A 73 18.85 -34.81 -7.47
N THR A 74 18.81 -34.01 -8.54
CA THR A 74 19.97 -33.26 -9.06
C THR A 74 19.63 -31.78 -9.29
N ARG A 75 20.65 -30.92 -9.26
CA ARG A 75 20.51 -29.50 -9.66
C ARG A 75 19.90 -29.36 -11.07
N HIS A 76 20.24 -30.29 -11.97
CA HIS A 76 19.70 -30.32 -13.34
C HIS A 76 18.20 -30.62 -13.39
N SER A 77 17.69 -31.52 -12.54
CA SER A 77 16.24 -31.78 -12.46
C SER A 77 15.45 -30.55 -12.02
N ALA A 78 15.98 -29.76 -11.07
CA ALA A 78 15.40 -28.49 -10.66
C ALA A 78 15.45 -27.45 -11.79
N TYR A 79 16.53 -27.42 -12.57
CA TYR A 79 16.63 -26.58 -13.77
C TYR A 79 15.56 -26.92 -14.81
N LEU A 80 15.35 -28.20 -15.12
CA LEU A 80 14.33 -28.64 -16.09
C LEU A 80 12.92 -28.23 -15.65
N PHE A 81 12.63 -28.34 -14.34
CA PHE A 81 11.35 -27.89 -13.80
C PHE A 81 11.16 -26.38 -13.90
N LEU A 82 12.18 -25.58 -13.58
CA LEU A 82 12.11 -24.12 -13.72
C LEU A 82 12.02 -23.68 -15.19
N LYS A 83 12.67 -24.39 -16.10
CA LYS A 83 12.49 -24.21 -17.54
C LYS A 83 11.03 -24.43 -17.94
N LYS A 84 10.42 -25.55 -17.50
CA LYS A 84 9.00 -25.84 -17.72
C LYS A 84 8.09 -24.74 -17.12
N MET A 85 8.39 -24.26 -15.90
CA MET A 85 7.62 -23.18 -15.28
C MET A 85 7.67 -21.86 -16.08
N MET A 86 8.82 -21.56 -16.71
CA MET A 86 8.95 -20.40 -17.59
C MET A 86 8.12 -20.57 -18.86
N GLU A 87 8.14 -21.76 -19.47
CA GLU A 87 7.32 -22.09 -20.65
C GLU A 87 5.82 -21.98 -20.33
N CYS A 88 5.40 -22.35 -19.11
CA CYS A 88 4.05 -22.12 -18.61
C CYS A 88 3.74 -20.64 -18.30
N GLY A 89 4.69 -19.72 -18.47
CA GLY A 89 4.51 -18.28 -18.32
C GLY A 89 4.38 -17.78 -16.87
N LEU A 90 4.98 -18.48 -15.89
CA LEU A 90 4.93 -18.05 -14.48
C LEU A 90 5.91 -16.91 -14.17
N PHE A 91 6.96 -16.78 -14.97
CA PHE A 91 7.95 -15.72 -14.89
C PHE A 91 8.65 -15.57 -16.24
N PHE A 92 9.27 -14.41 -16.49
CA PHE A 92 10.00 -14.12 -17.73
C PHE A 92 11.36 -13.48 -17.43
N ARG A 93 12.30 -13.61 -18.36
CA ARG A 93 13.65 -13.06 -18.27
C ARG A 93 13.62 -11.55 -18.52
N VAL A 94 14.36 -10.82 -17.68
CA VAL A 94 14.53 -9.37 -17.79
C VAL A 94 16.00 -8.99 -17.79
N ARG A 95 16.34 -7.88 -18.46
CA ARG A 95 17.64 -7.22 -18.37
C ARG A 95 17.61 -6.15 -17.31
N LYS A 96 18.66 -6.12 -16.49
CA LYS A 96 18.87 -5.07 -15.49
C LYS A 96 19.44 -3.83 -16.18
N LEU A 97 18.64 -2.77 -16.32
CA LEU A 97 19.17 -1.45 -16.60
C LEU A 97 19.62 -0.82 -15.28
N VAL A 98 20.91 -0.93 -15.00
CA VAL A 98 21.55 -0.02 -14.05
C VAL A 98 21.74 1.30 -14.79
N PRO A 99 21.20 2.44 -14.31
CA PRO A 99 21.58 3.72 -14.90
C PRO A 99 23.09 3.88 -14.76
N LYS A 100 23.82 3.81 -15.88
CA LYS A 100 25.23 4.19 -15.93
C LYS A 100 25.30 5.61 -15.38
N LYS A 101 26.12 5.83 -14.34
CA LYS A 101 26.55 7.17 -13.96
C LYS A 101 27.11 7.76 -15.26
N LYS A 102 26.50 8.82 -15.81
CA LYS A 102 27.12 9.59 -16.88
C LYS A 102 28.44 10.08 -16.29
N VAL A 103 29.55 9.48 -16.69
CA VAL A 103 30.86 10.08 -16.48
C VAL A 103 30.91 11.21 -17.50
N SER A 104 30.55 12.41 -17.06
CA SER A 104 30.78 13.63 -17.82
C SER A 104 32.27 13.86 -17.86
N MET A 105 32.89 13.53 -19.00
CA MET A 105 34.21 14.03 -19.36
C MET A 105 34.02 15.45 -19.93
N ASP A 106 34.89 16.35 -19.47
CA ASP A 106 35.20 17.70 -19.96
C ASP A 106 34.30 18.88 -19.56
N LYS A 107 34.71 19.61 -18.51
CA LYS A 107 35.49 20.86 -18.64
C LYS A 107 35.93 21.41 -17.27
N ALA A 108 37.17 21.90 -17.25
CA ALA A 108 37.86 22.55 -16.13
C ALA A 108 37.26 23.91 -15.75
N GLY A 109 37.39 24.31 -14.47
CA GLY A 109 37.14 25.67 -13.99
C GLY A 109 36.84 25.79 -12.50
N ASP A 110 37.91 25.91 -11.70
CA ASP A 110 38.13 26.76 -10.50
C ASP A 110 37.02 26.99 -9.41
N ASN A 111 37.44 26.68 -8.18
CA ASN A 111 37.14 27.25 -6.85
C ASN A 111 35.70 27.43 -6.29
N GLY A 112 35.50 26.88 -5.08
CA GLY A 112 34.77 27.58 -4.00
C GLY A 112 33.65 26.82 -3.28
N LYS A 113 33.91 26.50 -2.01
CA LYS A 113 33.01 26.31 -0.85
C LYS A 113 32.31 24.96 -0.62
N GLU A 114 32.78 24.33 0.45
CA GLU A 114 32.11 23.40 1.34
C GLU A 114 30.77 23.98 1.85
N GLU A 115 29.72 23.15 1.81
CA GLU A 115 28.52 23.08 2.67
C GLU A 115 27.35 22.47 1.86
N GLU A 116 27.29 21.13 1.80
CA GLU A 116 26.05 20.35 1.58
C GLU A 116 26.35 18.83 1.60
N ASP A 117 27.17 18.38 2.55
CA ASP A 117 27.44 16.96 2.79
C ASP A 117 26.56 16.47 3.94
N GLU A 118 25.30 16.09 3.67
CA GLU A 118 24.64 15.02 4.45
C GLU A 118 23.35 14.42 3.81
N ASP A 119 22.67 15.07 2.87
CA ASP A 119 21.34 14.61 2.40
C ASP A 119 21.27 13.89 1.05
N LYS A 120 22.39 13.40 0.49
CA LYS A 120 22.42 12.67 -0.81
C LYS A 120 22.82 11.20 -0.70
N LYS A 121 22.62 10.59 0.47
CA LYS A 121 23.02 9.20 0.74
C LYS A 121 21.87 8.25 1.05
N LYS A 122 20.71 8.34 0.37
CA LYS A 122 19.67 7.28 0.47
C LYS A 122 18.64 7.18 -0.65
N THR A 123 18.85 7.79 -1.82
CA THR A 123 18.01 7.49 -2.99
C THR A 123 18.49 6.18 -3.59
N GLN A 124 17.89 5.06 -3.14
CA GLN A 124 18.03 3.76 -3.77
C GLN A 124 17.92 3.95 -5.28
N LYS A 125 19.03 3.71 -6.01
CA LYS A 125 19.05 3.77 -7.47
C LYS A 125 17.99 2.80 -7.97
N LYS A 126 16.80 3.29 -8.31
CA LYS A 126 15.67 2.49 -8.79
C LYS A 126 16.13 1.76 -10.04
N VAL A 127 16.42 0.48 -9.88
CA VAL A 127 16.82 -0.40 -10.97
C VAL A 127 15.63 -0.50 -11.90
N LYS A 128 15.81 -0.10 -13.17
CA LYS A 128 14.80 -0.28 -14.20
C LYS A 128 15.03 -1.64 -14.85
N LEU A 129 13.96 -2.38 -15.11
CA LEU A 129 14.00 -3.66 -15.80
C LEU A 129 13.44 -3.49 -17.21
N LEU A 130 14.06 -4.15 -18.19
CA LEU A 130 13.54 -4.30 -19.55
C LEU A 130 13.34 -5.77 -19.88
N GLU A 131 12.41 -6.07 -20.77
CA GLU A 131 12.23 -7.42 -21.30
C GLU A 131 13.50 -7.88 -22.05
N HIS A 132 13.94 -9.11 -21.82
CA HIS A 132 15.03 -9.72 -22.59
C HIS A 132 14.49 -10.23 -23.94
N SER A 133 15.20 -9.96 -25.04
CA SER A 133 14.80 -10.42 -26.39
C SER A 133 14.74 -11.94 -26.51
N ASP A 134 15.58 -12.64 -25.75
CA ASP A 134 15.64 -14.11 -25.72
C ASP A 134 15.07 -14.64 -24.40
N GLN A 135 13.93 -15.34 -24.48
CA GLN A 135 13.22 -15.93 -23.35
C GLN A 135 13.57 -17.43 -23.24
N TYR A 136 14.68 -17.73 -22.56
CA TYR A 136 15.04 -19.10 -22.17
C TYR A 136 15.65 -19.08 -20.78
N PHE A 137 15.46 -20.18 -20.04
CA PHE A 137 15.98 -20.32 -18.68
C PHE A 137 17.45 -20.75 -18.68
N THR A 138 18.26 -20.03 -17.92
CA THR A 138 19.69 -20.27 -17.72
C THR A 138 20.00 -20.43 -16.24
N ASP A 139 20.91 -21.36 -15.90
CA ASP A 139 21.53 -21.47 -14.56
C ASP A 139 22.63 -20.42 -14.35
N SER A 140 22.40 -19.21 -14.88
CA SER A 140 23.32 -18.08 -14.83
C SER A 140 22.83 -17.04 -13.82
N LYS A 141 23.61 -15.97 -13.63
CA LYS A 141 23.23 -14.79 -12.82
C LYS A 141 22.18 -13.90 -13.51
N ASP A 142 21.41 -14.46 -14.43
CA ASP A 142 20.32 -13.79 -15.13
C ASP A 142 19.14 -13.50 -14.20
N VAL A 143 18.39 -12.46 -14.54
CA VAL A 143 17.31 -11.92 -13.71
C VAL A 143 15.95 -12.25 -14.32
N TYR A 144 15.01 -12.65 -13.47
CA TYR A 144 13.66 -13.05 -13.83
C TYR A 144 12.63 -12.31 -12.98
N VAL A 145 11.48 -11.95 -13.56
CA VAL A 145 10.36 -11.29 -12.87
C VAL A 145 9.19 -12.25 -12.75
N TRP A 146 8.62 -12.34 -11.55
CA TRP A 146 7.43 -13.15 -11.32
C TRP A 146 6.20 -12.52 -11.97
N VAL A 147 5.47 -13.32 -12.76
CA VAL A 147 4.10 -13.01 -13.21
C VAL A 147 3.08 -13.75 -12.33
N PHE A 148 3.51 -14.86 -11.74
CA PHE A 148 2.72 -15.64 -10.81
C PHE A 148 2.58 -14.94 -9.46
N ASP A 149 1.41 -14.34 -9.24
CA ASP A 149 0.99 -13.83 -7.94
C ASP A 149 -0.08 -14.77 -7.35
N PRO A 150 0.30 -15.73 -6.48
CA PRO A 150 -0.67 -16.58 -5.82
C PRO A 150 -1.55 -15.69 -4.91
N PRO A 151 -2.89 -15.85 -4.92
CA PRO A 151 -3.76 -15.01 -4.11
C PRO A 151 -3.33 -15.10 -2.64
N SER A 152 -3.02 -13.94 -2.05
CA SER A 152 -2.59 -13.88 -0.67
C SER A 152 -3.72 -14.41 0.22
N LEU A 153 -3.38 -15.20 1.25
CA LEU A 153 -4.38 -15.76 2.15
C LEU A 153 -5.20 -14.65 2.82
N TYR A 154 -4.57 -13.52 3.12
CA TYR A 154 -5.26 -12.34 3.64
C TYR A 154 -6.32 -11.81 2.66
N THR A 155 -5.98 -11.63 1.38
CA THR A 155 -6.95 -11.17 0.37
C THR A 155 -8.10 -12.16 0.21
N LEU A 156 -7.82 -13.46 0.27
CA LEU A 156 -8.84 -14.51 0.20
C LEU A 156 -9.75 -14.48 1.43
N ILE A 157 -9.19 -14.42 2.63
CA ILE A 157 -9.95 -14.35 3.89
C ILE A 157 -10.79 -13.08 3.94
N MET A 158 -10.24 -11.93 3.54
CA MET A 158 -10.99 -10.67 3.47
C MET A 158 -12.13 -10.75 2.46
N GLY A 159 -11.89 -11.32 1.28
CA GLY A 159 -12.94 -11.55 0.29
C GLY A 159 -14.06 -12.48 0.81
N ALA A 160 -13.68 -13.56 1.49
CA ALA A 160 -14.63 -14.47 2.12
C ALA A 160 -15.42 -13.78 3.25
N LEU A 161 -14.77 -12.97 4.08
CA LEU A 161 -15.40 -12.23 5.17
C LEU A 161 -16.42 -11.23 4.64
N ILE A 162 -16.07 -10.46 3.59
CA ILE A 162 -17.01 -9.54 2.92
C ILE A 162 -18.23 -10.30 2.41
N LEU A 163 -18.02 -11.44 1.74
CA LEU A 163 -19.10 -12.26 1.20
C LEU A 163 -20.01 -12.81 2.32
N VAL A 164 -19.43 -13.32 3.41
CA VAL A 164 -20.17 -13.76 4.60
C VAL A 164 -20.94 -12.60 5.22
N GLY A 165 -20.33 -11.42 5.33
CA GLY A 165 -20.98 -10.20 5.83
C GLY A 165 -22.19 -9.79 5.00
N CYS A 166 -22.08 -9.80 3.67
CA CYS A 166 -23.21 -9.53 2.76
C CYS A 166 -24.33 -10.56 2.93
N VAL A 167 -23.98 -11.85 2.99
CA VAL A 167 -24.97 -12.93 3.19
C VAL A 167 -25.68 -12.76 4.55
N LEU A 168 -24.94 -12.50 5.63
CA LEU A 168 -25.53 -12.23 6.95
C LEU A 168 -26.43 -10.99 6.94
N GLY A 169 -26.03 -9.93 6.24
CA GLY A 169 -26.85 -8.73 6.06
C GLY A 169 -28.15 -9.01 5.31
N CYS A 170 -28.10 -9.78 4.22
CA CYS A 170 -29.29 -10.21 3.49
C CYS A 170 -30.18 -11.16 4.33
N LEU A 171 -29.56 -11.98 5.18
CA LEU A 171 -30.24 -12.89 6.10
C LEU A 171 -30.69 -12.23 7.41
N PHE A 172 -30.60 -10.90 7.53
CA PHE A 172 -31.09 -10.15 8.69
C PHE A 172 -32.56 -10.50 9.03
N LYS A 173 -33.36 -10.77 7.99
CA LYS A 173 -34.76 -11.21 8.12
C LYS A 173 -34.92 -12.57 8.82
N PHE A 174 -33.91 -13.44 8.76
CA PHE A 174 -33.89 -14.77 9.38
C PHE A 174 -33.17 -14.81 10.74
N TRP A 175 -32.60 -13.70 11.20
CA TRP A 175 -31.91 -13.67 12.49
C TRP A 175 -32.87 -13.89 13.67
N PRO A 176 -32.43 -14.57 14.74
CA PRO A 176 -33.25 -14.77 15.95
C PRO A 176 -33.63 -13.41 16.55
N SER A 177 -34.84 -13.33 17.11
CA SER A 177 -35.45 -12.06 17.54
C SER A 177 -34.59 -11.27 18.53
N LYS A 178 -33.77 -11.94 19.34
CA LYS A 178 -32.82 -11.29 20.27
C LYS A 178 -31.74 -10.48 19.56
N LEU A 179 -31.21 -10.97 18.44
CA LEU A 179 -30.16 -10.26 17.70
C LEU A 179 -30.74 -9.12 16.85
N GLN A 180 -31.94 -9.29 16.29
CA GLN A 180 -32.65 -8.21 15.58
C GLN A 180 -32.90 -7.02 16.52
N LEU A 181 -33.29 -7.30 17.76
CA LEU A 181 -33.47 -6.29 18.80
C LEU A 181 -32.14 -5.60 19.16
N GLY A 182 -31.04 -6.36 19.23
CA GLY A 182 -29.69 -5.81 19.43
C GLY A 182 -29.29 -4.82 18.34
N VAL A 183 -29.41 -5.21 17.07
CA VAL A 183 -29.11 -4.32 15.93
C VAL A 183 -29.99 -3.08 15.94
N TYR A 184 -31.27 -3.22 16.26
CA TYR A 184 -32.20 -2.09 16.40
C TYR A 184 -31.74 -1.10 17.47
N TYR A 185 -31.41 -1.57 18.67
CA TYR A 185 -30.94 -0.69 19.75
C TYR A 185 -29.59 -0.05 19.44
N THR A 186 -28.65 -0.79 18.84
CA THR A 186 -27.36 -0.23 18.40
C THR A 186 -27.55 0.83 17.32
N SER A 187 -28.45 0.60 16.36
CA SER A 187 -28.78 1.59 15.33
C SER A 187 -29.43 2.83 15.94
N MET A 188 -30.38 2.66 16.87
CA MET A 188 -31.04 3.78 17.55
C MET A 188 -30.07 4.55 18.45
N LEU A 189 -29.14 3.87 19.11
CA LEU A 189 -28.06 4.52 19.87
C LEU A 189 -27.16 5.34 18.94
N GLY A 190 -26.75 4.79 17.80
CA GLY A 190 -25.94 5.50 16.80
C GLY A 190 -26.66 6.76 16.27
N LEU A 191 -27.93 6.62 15.89
CA LEU A 191 -28.78 7.75 15.46
C LEU A 191 -28.96 8.80 16.56
N SER A 192 -29.15 8.37 17.81
CA SER A 192 -29.27 9.26 18.95
C SER A 192 -27.97 10.03 19.22
N VAL A 193 -26.81 9.37 19.16
CA VAL A 193 -25.50 10.02 19.31
C VAL A 193 -25.26 11.03 18.18
N ILE A 194 -25.54 10.64 16.93
CA ILE A 194 -25.41 11.54 15.77
C ILE A 194 -26.36 12.75 15.93
N GLY A 195 -27.61 12.50 16.31
CA GLY A 195 -28.61 13.56 16.56
C GLY A 195 -28.18 14.50 17.68
N ALA A 196 -27.61 13.97 18.77
CA ALA A 196 -27.07 14.77 19.86
C ALA A 196 -25.88 15.64 19.40
N LEU A 197 -24.97 15.11 18.57
CA LEU A 197 -23.87 15.89 18.00
C LEU A 197 -24.38 17.06 17.15
N PHE A 198 -25.39 16.83 16.29
CA PHE A 198 -26.03 17.90 15.53
C PHE A 198 -26.72 18.92 16.44
N ALA A 199 -27.45 18.47 17.46
CA ALA A 199 -28.12 19.37 18.40
C ALA A 199 -27.12 20.29 19.13
N VAL A 200 -25.98 19.74 19.58
CA VAL A 200 -24.91 20.55 20.20
C VAL A 200 -24.30 21.54 19.20
N ALA A 201 -24.06 21.11 17.95
CA ALA A 201 -23.56 22.00 16.90
C ALA A 201 -24.53 23.16 16.61
N PHE A 202 -25.84 22.91 16.50
CA PHE A 202 -26.85 23.96 16.31
C PHE A 202 -26.95 24.89 17.54
N ALA A 203 -27.00 24.32 18.75
CA ALA A 203 -27.06 25.10 19.98
C ALA A 203 -25.87 26.06 20.10
N ARG A 204 -24.66 25.58 19.76
CA ARG A 204 -23.45 26.41 19.69
C ARG A 204 -23.60 27.58 18.73
N THR A 205 -24.09 27.35 17.51
CA THR A 205 -24.28 28.40 16.50
C THR A 205 -25.31 29.44 16.95
N ILE A 206 -26.43 28.99 17.53
CA ILE A 206 -27.49 29.88 18.04
C ILE A 206 -26.96 30.75 19.18
N LEU A 207 -26.27 30.16 20.16
CA LEU A 207 -25.71 30.90 21.30
C LEU A 207 -24.67 31.93 20.85
N PHE A 208 -23.78 31.55 19.91
CA PHE A 208 -22.84 32.50 19.32
C PHE A 208 -23.57 33.66 18.63
N GLY A 209 -24.61 33.36 17.84
CA GLY A 209 -25.43 34.38 17.17
C GLY A 209 -26.12 35.35 18.13
N VAL A 210 -26.72 34.83 19.21
CA VAL A 210 -27.40 35.66 20.24
C VAL A 210 -26.41 36.57 20.98
N ILE A 211 -25.27 36.02 21.41
CA ILE A 211 -24.24 36.80 22.13
C ILE A 211 -23.64 37.86 21.22
N TRP A 212 -23.35 37.51 19.97
CA TRP A 212 -22.82 38.44 18.97
C TRP A 212 -23.79 39.59 18.68
N LEU A 213 -25.09 39.29 18.53
CA LEU A 213 -26.14 40.28 18.27
C LEU A 213 -26.37 41.21 19.48
N MET A 214 -26.42 40.67 20.70
CA MET A 214 -26.54 41.46 21.93
C MET A 214 -25.31 42.32 22.21
N SER A 215 -24.12 41.86 21.81
CA SER A 215 -22.85 42.52 22.11
C SER A 215 -22.38 43.50 21.02
N MET A 216 -23.14 43.70 19.94
CA MET A 216 -22.71 44.41 18.73
C MET A 216 -21.31 43.96 18.24
N GLY A 217 -21.03 42.66 18.32
CA GLY A 217 -19.75 42.09 17.86
C GLY A 217 -18.53 42.27 18.77
N ARG A 218 -18.67 42.81 20.00
CA ARG A 218 -17.54 43.01 20.93
C ARG A 218 -17.12 41.77 21.71
N HIS A 219 -18.03 40.82 21.93
CA HIS A 219 -17.78 39.61 22.69
C HIS A 219 -17.91 38.38 21.78
N LYS A 220 -16.86 37.57 21.70
CA LYS A 220 -16.86 36.27 21.00
C LYS A 220 -16.78 35.17 22.06
N LEU A 221 -17.93 34.63 22.44
CA LEU A 221 -18.00 33.46 23.33
C LEU A 221 -18.22 32.19 22.49
N TRP A 222 -17.23 31.30 22.48
CA TRP A 222 -17.26 30.02 21.78
C TRP A 222 -17.44 28.88 22.78
N ILE A 223 -18.60 28.24 22.77
CA ILE A 223 -18.85 27.02 23.55
C ILE A 223 -18.35 25.81 22.76
N LEU A 224 -17.59 24.93 23.41
CA LEU A 224 -16.98 23.73 22.83
C LEU A 224 -16.19 24.00 21.52
N PRO A 225 -15.10 24.80 21.58
CA PRO A 225 -14.23 25.11 20.43
C PRO A 225 -13.84 23.87 19.60
N ASN A 226 -13.46 22.78 20.28
CA ASN A 226 -12.82 21.63 19.65
C ASN A 226 -13.80 20.59 19.11
N LEU A 227 -15.13 20.83 19.16
CA LEU A 227 -16.14 19.85 18.71
C LEU A 227 -16.12 19.61 17.19
N THR A 228 -15.65 20.59 16.42
CA THR A 228 -15.57 20.55 14.95
C THR A 228 -14.13 20.55 14.44
N GLU A 229 -13.14 20.49 15.34
CA GLU A 229 -11.73 20.34 14.98
C GLU A 229 -11.38 18.85 14.89
N ASP A 230 -10.30 18.52 14.17
CA ASP A 230 -9.81 17.15 13.98
C ASP A 230 -9.18 16.59 15.27
N CYS A 231 -9.97 16.51 16.33
CA CYS A 231 -9.58 16.04 17.65
C CYS A 231 -10.30 14.72 17.99
N GLY A 232 -9.69 13.92 18.89
CA GLY A 232 -10.34 12.69 19.36
C GLY A 232 -11.63 12.99 20.13
N PHE A 233 -12.56 12.04 20.18
CA PHE A 233 -13.89 12.23 20.81
C PHE A 233 -13.85 12.89 22.20
N PHE A 234 -12.91 12.51 23.07
CA PHE A 234 -12.80 13.08 24.42
C PHE A 234 -12.16 14.48 24.46
N GLU A 235 -11.32 14.81 23.48
CA GLU A 235 -10.65 16.11 23.36
C GLU A 235 -11.59 17.15 22.73
N SER A 236 -12.55 16.70 21.93
CA SER A 236 -13.63 17.54 21.40
C SER A 236 -14.48 18.23 22.49
N PHE A 237 -14.53 17.67 23.71
CA PHE A 237 -15.33 18.19 24.81
C PHE A 237 -14.56 19.09 25.80
N LYS A 238 -13.28 19.37 25.55
CA LYS A 238 -12.45 20.21 26.42
C LYS A 238 -11.56 21.16 25.60
N PRO A 239 -11.51 22.47 25.91
CA PRO A 239 -12.24 23.19 26.96
C PRO A 239 -13.73 23.40 26.63
N LEU A 240 -14.58 23.54 27.65
CA LEU A 240 -16.04 23.66 27.49
C LEU A 240 -16.48 25.02 26.92
N TYR A 241 -15.71 26.08 27.17
CA TYR A 241 -15.95 27.41 26.63
C TYR A 241 -14.64 28.19 26.51
N THR A 242 -14.57 29.05 25.50
CA THR A 242 -13.54 30.08 25.31
C THR A 242 -14.23 31.42 25.15
N TYR A 243 -13.66 32.47 25.74
CA TYR A 243 -14.18 33.83 25.67
C TYR A 243 -13.08 34.76 25.17
N GLU A 244 -13.32 35.45 24.05
CA GLU A 244 -12.48 36.52 23.54
C GLU A 244 -13.23 37.85 23.57
N TYR A 245 -12.62 38.86 24.17
CA TYR A 245 -13.08 40.24 24.12
C TYR A 245 -12.32 41.00 23.03
N CYS A 246 -13.05 41.62 22.09
CA CYS A 246 -12.49 42.47 21.05
C CYS A 246 -12.81 43.94 21.38
N PRO A 247 -11.86 44.73 21.90
CA PRO A 247 -12.05 46.17 22.10
C PRO A 247 -12.23 46.88 20.75
N GLY A 248 -13.09 47.90 20.73
CA GLY A 248 -13.37 48.69 19.54
C GLY A 248 -12.15 49.51 19.06
N PRO A 249 -12.14 50.00 17.82
CA PRO A 249 -11.02 50.77 17.27
C PRO A 249 -10.67 52.05 18.07
N SER A 250 -11.55 52.51 18.97
CA SER A 250 -11.34 53.69 19.81
C SER A 250 -10.51 53.45 21.07
N GLU A 251 -10.33 52.20 21.55
CA GLU A 251 -9.54 51.89 22.76
C GLU A 251 -8.06 51.60 22.46
N LYS A 252 -7.70 51.21 21.23
CA LYS A 252 -6.28 50.94 20.87
C LYS A 252 -5.40 52.18 20.78
N THR A 253 -6.00 53.37 20.70
CA THR A 253 -5.26 54.63 20.50
C THR A 253 -4.67 55.17 21.79
N GLU A 254 -5.18 54.80 22.97
CA GLU A 254 -4.66 55.32 24.25
C GLU A 254 -3.36 54.63 24.71
N ASP A 255 -3.15 53.35 24.36
CA ASP A 255 -1.99 52.59 24.83
C ASP A 255 -0.70 52.82 24.03
N THR A 256 -0.77 53.47 22.86
CA THR A 256 0.42 53.69 22.01
C THR A 256 1.09 55.06 22.20
N ASN A 257 0.50 55.96 23.01
CA ASN A 257 0.94 57.36 23.13
C ASN A 257 1.70 57.67 24.44
N ASN A 258 1.99 56.67 25.28
CA ASN A 258 2.77 56.82 26.51
C ASN A 258 4.05 55.96 26.46
N ASN A 259 4.95 56.25 25.51
CA ASN A 259 6.33 55.77 25.56
C ASN A 259 7.29 56.84 25.04
#